data_AF-A0A183JGS7-F1
#
_entry.id   AF-A0A183JGS7-F1
#
_cell.length_a   1.000
_cell.length_b   1.000
_cell.length_c   1.000
_cell.angle_alpha   90.00
_cell.angle_beta   90.00
_cell.angle_gamma   90.00
#
_symmetry.space_group_name_H-M   'P 1'
#
loop_
_entity.id
_entity.type
_entity.pdbx_description
1 polymer ?
#
loop_
_entity_poly.entity_id
_entity_poly.type
_entity_poly.pdbx_seq_one_letter_code
_entity_poly.pdbx_strand_id
1 'polypeptide(L)'
;MPYLNGEPFVKRQPPSDLSIDEELFFLPTTLEVFRDYDDYFERTILVNSLTWTCSVCNRGPSTYKEALACERGDYRQLNAFDNALASALLYIIGGARKRRLPELVELICGFASSRFFVGEEIEFQTADSNVRSLGIIDRVVVSQRKSQFEHSGLSMDPNVQKPAFPDALKLHYCVREHKKSDNVNRIASSVLVPGSIINRRSRNVLARDHIKFFIRHTCELRNGVFTPKVLVVPIIFIDAVFRFLYNHYCRLTVPDQFVTINR
;
A
#
# COMPACT_ATOMS: atom_id res chain seq x y z
N MET A 1 -1.38 -0.73 -18.87
CA MET A 1 -1.61 -0.97 -20.32
C MET A 1 -1.31 -2.43 -20.51
N PRO A 2 -2.25 -3.22 -21.05
CA PRO A 2 -2.09 -4.66 -21.20
C PRO A 2 -0.83 -5.01 -21.98
N TYR A 3 -0.25 -6.15 -21.66
CA TYR A 3 0.85 -6.70 -22.43
C TYR A 3 0.32 -7.51 -23.60
N LEU A 4 0.96 -7.35 -24.75
CA LEU A 4 0.72 -8.10 -25.98
C LEU A 4 1.83 -9.13 -26.13
N ASN A 5 1.50 -10.43 -26.12
CA ASN A 5 2.50 -11.50 -26.12
C ASN A 5 3.57 -11.37 -25.01
N GLY A 6 3.18 -10.80 -23.86
CA GLY A 6 4.08 -10.58 -22.71
C GLY A 6 4.87 -9.27 -22.76
N GLU A 7 4.79 -8.48 -23.83
CA GLU A 7 5.52 -7.23 -23.99
C GLU A 7 4.62 -5.99 -23.81
N PRO A 8 5.16 -4.86 -23.33
CA PRO A 8 4.44 -3.59 -23.28
C PRO A 8 3.84 -3.19 -24.63
N PHE A 9 2.52 -3.08 -24.68
CA PHE A 9 1.84 -2.61 -25.88
C PHE A 9 1.91 -1.08 -26.00
N VAL A 10 2.38 -0.61 -27.14
CA VAL A 10 2.43 0.82 -27.48
C VAL A 10 1.37 1.10 -28.54
N LYS A 11 0.46 2.02 -28.20
CA LYS A 11 -0.53 2.53 -29.16
C LYS A 11 0.15 3.38 -30.22
N ARG A 12 -0.36 3.30 -31.45
CA ARG A 12 0.01 4.23 -32.53
C ARG A 12 -0.42 5.63 -32.12
N GLN A 13 0.46 6.60 -32.34
CA GLN A 13 0.12 8.00 -32.16
C GLN A 13 -0.70 8.47 -33.36
N PRO A 14 -1.64 9.42 -33.17
CA PRO A 14 -2.29 10.09 -34.30
C PRO A 14 -1.23 10.70 -35.23
N PRO A 15 -1.41 10.65 -36.56
CA PRO A 15 -0.53 11.36 -37.49
C PRO A 15 -0.46 12.85 -37.15
N SER A 16 0.72 13.46 -37.26
CA SER A 16 0.92 14.88 -36.91
C SER A 16 0.36 15.85 -37.94
N ASP A 17 0.10 15.36 -39.15
CA ASP A 17 -0.35 16.09 -40.34
C ASP A 17 -1.86 15.92 -40.60
N LEU A 18 -2.63 15.56 -39.56
CA LEU A 18 -4.07 15.39 -39.68
C LEU A 18 -4.77 16.70 -40.05
N SER A 19 -5.59 16.65 -41.11
CA SER A 19 -6.51 17.74 -41.45
C SER A 19 -7.81 17.64 -40.65
N ILE A 20 -8.47 18.77 -40.42
CA ILE A 20 -9.73 18.85 -39.67
C ILE A 20 -10.87 18.10 -40.38
N ASP A 21 -10.85 18.13 -41.72
CA ASP A 21 -11.90 17.53 -42.57
C ASP A 21 -11.50 16.13 -43.10
N GLU A 22 -10.46 15.52 -42.53
CA GLU A 22 -9.98 14.21 -42.96
C GLU A 22 -10.87 13.06 -42.44
N GLU A 23 -11.31 12.19 -43.33
CA GLU A 23 -12.03 10.97 -42.96
C GLU A 23 -11.03 9.88 -42.54
N LEU A 24 -11.25 9.29 -41.35
CA LEU A 24 -10.36 8.31 -40.74
C LEU A 24 -11.16 7.15 -40.15
N PHE A 25 -10.53 5.99 -40.07
CA PHE A 25 -11.05 4.86 -39.31
C PHE A 25 -10.67 5.02 -37.83
N PHE A 26 -11.67 5.06 -36.95
CA PHE A 26 -11.47 5.18 -35.51
C PHE A 26 -11.73 3.85 -34.81
N LEU A 27 -10.80 3.40 -33.97
CA LEU A 27 -10.96 2.22 -33.13
C LEU A 27 -11.25 2.64 -31.67
N PRO A 28 -12.52 2.58 -31.21
CA PRO A 28 -12.90 3.08 -29.89
C PRO A 28 -12.26 2.30 -28.73
N THR A 29 -11.91 1.03 -28.97
CA THR A 29 -11.33 0.14 -27.96
C THR A 29 -9.97 0.65 -27.47
N THR A 30 -9.11 1.10 -28.39
CA THR A 30 -7.77 1.61 -28.07
C THR A 30 -7.66 3.12 -28.18
N LEU A 31 -8.69 3.79 -28.71
CA LEU A 31 -8.70 5.22 -29.05
C LEU A 31 -7.63 5.57 -30.09
N GLU A 32 -7.43 4.69 -31.06
CA GLU A 32 -6.48 4.88 -32.17
C GLU A 32 -7.23 5.29 -33.44
N VAL A 33 -6.57 6.07 -34.29
CA VAL A 33 -7.06 6.50 -35.61
C VAL A 33 -6.15 5.98 -36.71
N PHE A 34 -6.73 5.64 -37.86
CA PHE A 34 -6.04 5.04 -39.01
C PHE A 34 -6.52 5.67 -40.32
N ARG A 35 -5.58 5.95 -41.23
CA ARG A 35 -5.88 6.38 -42.62
C ARG A 35 -6.23 5.18 -43.51
N ASP A 36 -5.51 4.07 -43.31
CA ASP A 36 -5.70 2.83 -44.07
C ASP A 36 -6.70 1.90 -43.36
N TYR A 37 -7.60 1.32 -44.15
CA TYR A 37 -8.59 0.35 -43.68
C TYR A 37 -7.92 -0.96 -43.24
N ASP A 38 -6.91 -1.44 -43.95
CA ASP A 38 -6.26 -2.72 -43.65
C ASP A 38 -5.58 -2.66 -42.28
N ASP A 39 -4.88 -1.55 -42.01
CA ASP A 39 -4.30 -1.24 -40.70
C ASP A 39 -5.35 -1.22 -39.55
N TYR A 40 -6.49 -0.58 -39.79
CA TYR A 40 -7.61 -0.54 -38.85
C TYR A 40 -8.19 -1.94 -38.60
N PHE A 41 -8.35 -2.72 -39.67
CA PHE A 41 -8.91 -4.07 -39.62
C PHE A 41 -7.99 -5.05 -38.90
N GLU A 42 -6.69 -5.04 -39.22
CA GLU A 42 -5.67 -5.81 -38.52
C GLU A 42 -5.64 -5.46 -37.03
N ARG A 43 -5.69 -4.16 -36.69
CA ARG A 43 -5.74 -3.74 -35.28
C ARG A 43 -7.00 -4.25 -34.58
N THR A 44 -8.14 -4.22 -35.27
CA THR A 44 -9.41 -4.71 -34.75
C THR A 44 -9.36 -6.21 -34.45
N ILE A 45 -8.75 -6.99 -35.33
CA ILE A 45 -8.50 -8.43 -35.09
C ILE A 45 -7.59 -8.61 -33.87
N LEU A 46 -6.47 -7.87 -33.82
CA LEU A 46 -5.47 -7.98 -32.76
C LEU A 46 -6.07 -7.73 -31.37
N VAL A 47 -6.83 -6.65 -31.18
CA VAL A 47 -7.41 -6.31 -29.86
C VAL A 47 -8.48 -7.30 -29.40
N ASN A 48 -9.07 -8.05 -30.32
CA ASN A 48 -10.06 -9.10 -30.03
C ASN A 48 -9.44 -10.51 -29.91
N SER A 49 -8.16 -10.68 -30.22
CA SER A 49 -7.47 -11.97 -30.11
C SER A 49 -7.06 -12.29 -28.66
N LEU A 50 -6.92 -13.58 -28.32
CA LEU A 50 -6.55 -14.06 -26.98
C LEU A 50 -5.03 -14.09 -26.76
N THR A 51 -4.37 -12.95 -26.95
CA THR A 51 -2.91 -12.77 -26.84
C THR A 51 -2.52 -11.81 -25.71
N TRP A 52 -3.52 -11.20 -25.06
CA TRP A 52 -3.31 -10.14 -24.08
C TRP A 52 -3.21 -10.68 -22.66
N THR A 53 -2.38 -10.03 -21.86
CA THR A 53 -2.23 -10.28 -20.43
C THR A 53 -2.31 -8.98 -19.64
N CYS A 54 -2.88 -9.04 -18.43
CA CYS A 54 -2.92 -7.92 -17.51
C CYS A 54 -1.49 -7.52 -17.08
N SER A 55 -1.09 -6.26 -17.26
CA SER A 55 0.26 -5.80 -16.87
C SER A 55 0.48 -5.76 -15.34
N VAL A 56 -0.59 -5.78 -14.54
CA VAL A 56 -0.52 -5.71 -13.07
C VAL A 56 -0.31 -7.09 -12.45
N CYS A 57 -1.13 -8.07 -12.87
CA CYS A 57 -1.16 -9.41 -12.28
C CYS A 57 -0.74 -10.55 -13.23
N ASN A 58 -0.38 -10.24 -14.47
CA ASN A 58 0.00 -11.19 -15.53
C ASN A 58 -1.09 -12.23 -15.88
N ARG A 59 -2.35 -11.99 -15.52
CA ARG A 59 -3.47 -12.87 -15.88
C ARG A 59 -3.76 -12.80 -17.38
N GLY A 60 -3.94 -13.96 -17.99
CA GLY A 60 -4.33 -14.18 -19.39
C GLY A 60 -4.10 -15.66 -19.76
N PRO A 61 -4.17 -16.03 -21.05
CA PRO A 61 -4.49 -15.18 -22.21
C PRO A 61 -5.92 -14.62 -22.15
N SER A 62 -6.13 -13.44 -22.73
CA SER A 62 -7.42 -12.74 -22.78
C SER A 62 -7.45 -11.75 -23.96
N THR A 63 -8.61 -11.13 -24.21
CA THR A 63 -8.71 -10.01 -25.16
C THR A 63 -8.20 -8.70 -24.53
N TYR A 64 -7.95 -7.68 -25.34
CA TYR A 64 -7.49 -6.38 -24.85
C TYR A 64 -8.47 -5.75 -23.84
N LYS A 65 -9.78 -5.86 -24.11
CA LYS A 65 -10.82 -5.30 -23.22
C LYS A 65 -10.87 -6.01 -21.89
N GLU A 66 -10.75 -7.33 -21.88
CA GLU A 66 -10.73 -8.15 -20.66
C GLU A 66 -9.47 -7.87 -19.83
N ALA A 67 -8.30 -7.80 -20.48
CA ALA A 67 -7.05 -7.45 -19.82
C ALA A 67 -7.13 -6.05 -19.19
N LEU A 68 -7.66 -5.05 -19.91
CA LEU A 68 -7.91 -3.71 -19.36
C LEU A 68 -8.88 -3.73 -18.17
N ALA A 69 -9.98 -4.50 -18.26
CA ALA A 69 -10.94 -4.62 -17.17
C ALA A 69 -10.29 -5.27 -15.93
N CYS A 70 -9.41 -6.25 -16.14
CA CYS A 70 -8.60 -6.86 -15.09
C CYS A 70 -7.69 -5.81 -14.43
N GLU A 71 -6.92 -5.05 -15.21
CA GLU A 71 -6.04 -3.98 -14.69
C GLU A 71 -6.83 -2.97 -13.84
N ARG A 72 -7.97 -2.49 -14.37
CA ARG A 72 -8.85 -1.55 -13.64
C ARG A 72 -9.41 -2.16 -12.36
N GLY A 73 -9.72 -3.45 -12.36
CA GLY A 73 -10.12 -4.20 -11.16
C GLY A 73 -9.00 -4.20 -10.12
N ASP A 74 -7.79 -4.56 -10.55
CA ASP A 74 -6.63 -4.67 -9.68
C ASP A 74 -6.26 -3.30 -9.06
N TYR A 75 -6.24 -2.23 -9.87
CA TYR A 75 -5.98 -0.86 -9.37
C TYR A 75 -7.04 -0.40 -8.38
N ARG A 76 -8.33 -0.66 -8.63
CA ARG A 76 -9.39 -0.29 -7.68
C ARG A 76 -9.20 -0.97 -6.33
N GLN A 77 -8.83 -2.25 -6.33
CA GLN A 77 -8.61 -2.99 -5.09
C GLN A 77 -7.32 -2.56 -4.38
N LEU A 78 -6.26 -2.22 -5.12
CA LEU A 78 -5.04 -1.64 -4.54
C LEU A 78 -5.29 -0.26 -3.93
N ASN A 79 -6.08 0.59 -4.60
CA ASN A 79 -6.45 1.91 -4.09
C ASN A 79 -7.39 1.87 -2.87
N ALA A 80 -7.92 0.69 -2.51
CA ALA A 80 -8.66 0.52 -1.26
C ALA A 80 -7.74 0.47 -0.03
N PHE A 81 -6.43 0.29 -0.23
CA PHE A 81 -5.43 0.45 0.82
C PHE A 81 -5.06 1.92 0.94
N ASP A 82 -5.16 2.44 2.16
CA ASP A 82 -4.63 3.77 2.47
C ASP A 82 -3.11 3.81 2.18
N ASN A 83 -2.61 4.94 1.68
CA ASN A 83 -1.19 5.08 1.29
C ASN A 83 -0.23 4.84 2.45
N ALA A 84 -0.59 5.26 3.67
CA ALA A 84 0.23 5.03 4.85
C ALA A 84 0.26 3.54 5.21
N LEU A 85 -0.89 2.88 5.15
CA LEU A 85 -0.98 1.43 5.37
C LEU A 85 -0.18 0.68 4.29
N ALA A 86 -0.39 0.97 3.02
CA ALA A 86 0.33 0.34 1.91
C ALA A 86 1.86 0.50 2.07
N SER A 87 2.32 1.71 2.40
CA SER A 87 3.73 2.01 2.65
C SER A 87 4.30 1.20 3.82
N ALA A 88 3.57 1.12 4.93
CA ALA A 88 3.98 0.34 6.08
C ALA A 88 4.04 -1.17 5.76
N LEU A 89 3.05 -1.70 5.03
CA LEU A 89 3.05 -3.08 4.60
C LEU A 89 4.25 -3.41 3.71
N LEU A 90 4.56 -2.57 2.72
CA LEU A 90 5.71 -2.78 1.84
C LEU A 90 7.04 -2.75 2.61
N TYR A 91 7.16 -1.84 3.58
CA TYR A 91 8.33 -1.78 4.46
C TYR A 91 8.50 -3.07 5.27
N ILE A 92 7.42 -3.55 5.90
CA ILE A 92 7.41 -4.80 6.65
C ILE A 92 7.80 -5.96 5.75
N ILE A 93 7.22 -6.06 4.55
CA ILE A 93 7.53 -7.12 3.57
C ILE A 93 9.02 -7.10 3.20
N GLY A 94 9.56 -5.92 2.89
CA GLY A 94 10.98 -5.76 2.55
C GLY A 94 11.93 -6.22 3.66
N GLY A 95 11.55 -6.04 4.93
CA GLY A 95 12.32 -6.49 6.09
C GLY A 95 12.08 -7.95 6.51
N ALA A 96 10.93 -8.54 6.17
CA ALA A 96 10.49 -9.83 6.72
C ALA A 96 11.29 -11.05 6.23
N ARG A 97 11.96 -10.91 5.08
CA ARG A 97 12.76 -11.97 4.41
C ARG A 97 12.04 -13.33 4.28
N LYS A 98 10.72 -13.31 4.08
CA LYS A 98 9.90 -14.52 3.96
C LYS A 98 9.94 -15.12 2.56
N ARG A 99 9.98 -16.45 2.49
CA ARG A 99 10.01 -17.21 1.23
C ARG A 99 8.63 -17.74 0.80
N ARG A 100 7.74 -17.99 1.77
CA ARG A 100 6.43 -18.60 1.55
C ARG A 100 5.32 -17.58 1.79
N LEU A 101 4.39 -17.49 0.83
CA LEU A 101 3.29 -16.53 0.88
C LEU A 101 2.42 -16.67 2.15
N PRO A 102 2.02 -17.88 2.60
CA PRO A 102 1.21 -18.00 3.82
C PRO A 102 1.89 -17.44 5.07
N GLU A 103 3.19 -17.68 5.22
CA GLU A 103 3.98 -17.18 6.36
C GLU A 103 4.07 -15.65 6.34
N LEU A 104 4.22 -15.06 5.16
CA LEU A 104 4.24 -13.60 5.00
C LEU A 104 2.88 -12.97 5.30
N VAL A 105 1.79 -13.59 4.81
CA VAL A 105 0.42 -13.15 5.10
C VAL A 105 0.15 -13.18 6.61
N GLU A 106 0.55 -14.25 7.29
CA GLU A 106 0.38 -14.37 8.74
C GLU A 106 1.16 -13.34 9.53
N LEU A 107 2.42 -13.10 9.15
CA LEU A 107 3.25 -12.07 9.75
C LEU A 107 2.60 -10.69 9.62
N ILE A 108 2.11 -10.35 8.42
CA ILE A 108 1.48 -9.06 8.17
C ILE A 108 0.17 -8.92 8.93
N CYS A 109 -0.73 -9.91 8.84
CA CYS A 109 -2.00 -9.87 9.55
C CYS A 109 -1.77 -9.75 11.06
N GLY A 110 -0.90 -10.58 11.65
CA GLY A 110 -0.60 -10.53 13.08
C GLY A 110 -0.02 -9.19 13.54
N PHE A 111 0.87 -8.59 12.73
CA PHE A 111 1.50 -7.33 13.07
C PHE A 111 0.56 -6.13 12.88
N ALA A 112 -0.08 -6.01 11.73
CA ALA A 112 -0.88 -4.85 11.34
C ALA A 112 -2.25 -4.81 12.02
N SER A 113 -2.84 -5.96 12.42
CA SER A 113 -4.15 -5.99 13.06
C SER A 113 -4.19 -5.31 14.43
N SER A 114 -3.04 -5.20 15.12
CA SER A 114 -2.94 -4.60 16.45
C SER A 114 -2.21 -3.25 16.48
N ARG A 115 -1.77 -2.76 15.32
CA ARG A 115 -0.94 -1.55 15.20
C ARG A 115 -1.52 -0.63 14.15
N PHE A 116 -1.32 0.66 14.32
CA PHE A 116 -1.66 1.67 13.32
C PHE A 116 -0.40 2.40 12.86
N PHE A 117 -0.45 3.01 11.69
CA PHE A 117 0.72 3.59 11.04
C PHE A 117 0.61 5.11 10.91
N VAL A 118 1.75 5.80 10.95
CA VAL A 118 1.79 7.25 10.76
C VAL A 118 1.33 7.59 9.34
N GLY A 119 0.46 8.58 9.24
CA GLY A 119 -0.25 8.97 8.01
C GLY A 119 -1.61 8.27 7.84
N GLU A 120 -1.88 7.21 8.59
CA GLU A 120 -3.12 6.44 8.45
C GLU A 120 -4.32 7.26 8.97
N GLU A 121 -5.37 7.31 8.15
CA GLU A 121 -6.65 7.89 8.54
C GLU A 121 -7.48 6.91 9.37
N ILE A 122 -7.86 7.35 10.57
CA ILE A 122 -8.52 6.53 11.57
C ILE A 122 -9.78 7.20 12.12
N GLU A 123 -10.65 6.39 12.70
CA GLU A 123 -11.74 6.82 13.55
C GLU A 123 -11.35 6.55 15.00
N PHE A 124 -11.65 7.48 15.90
CA PHE A 124 -11.42 7.27 17.33
C PHE A 124 -12.49 7.94 18.18
N GLN A 125 -12.62 7.47 19.42
CA GLN A 125 -13.59 8.00 20.37
C GLN A 125 -12.92 8.22 21.72
N THR A 126 -12.78 9.49 22.13
CA THR A 126 -12.25 9.87 23.44
C THR A 126 -13.33 9.76 24.51
N ALA A 127 -12.93 9.60 25.77
CA ALA A 127 -13.88 9.54 26.89
C ALA A 127 -14.72 10.82 27.01
N ASP A 128 -14.14 11.96 26.63
CA ASP A 128 -14.77 13.28 26.72
C ASP A 128 -15.79 13.54 25.59
N SER A 129 -15.87 12.65 24.59
CA SER A 129 -16.76 12.80 23.43
C SER A 129 -17.52 11.50 23.15
N ASN A 130 -18.84 11.58 23.19
CA ASN A 130 -19.68 10.45 22.75
C ASN A 130 -19.77 10.33 21.21
N VAL A 131 -19.06 11.18 20.47
CA VAL A 131 -19.04 11.22 19.01
C VAL A 131 -17.71 10.69 18.49
N ARG A 132 -17.75 9.81 17.49
CA ARG A 132 -16.57 9.35 16.76
C ARG A 132 -15.97 10.50 15.96
N SER A 133 -14.67 10.68 16.12
CA SER A 133 -13.90 11.70 15.41
C SER A 133 -13.01 11.05 14.36
N LEU A 134 -12.78 11.76 13.26
CA LEU A 134 -11.82 11.38 12.24
C LEU A 134 -10.50 12.10 12.48
N GLY A 135 -9.39 11.40 12.27
CA GLY A 135 -8.07 11.99 12.39
C GLY A 135 -7.00 11.18 11.66
N ILE A 136 -5.82 11.77 11.60
CA ILE A 136 -4.63 11.17 11.00
C ILE A 136 -3.60 10.93 12.10
N ILE A 137 -2.97 9.76 12.09
CA ILE A 137 -1.87 9.46 13.01
C ILE A 137 -0.65 10.28 12.60
N ASP A 138 -0.23 11.20 13.46
CA ASP A 138 0.95 12.02 13.26
C ASP A 138 2.20 11.30 13.76
N ARG A 139 2.14 10.68 14.95
CA ARG A 139 3.28 10.01 15.60
C ARG A 139 2.83 8.84 16.47
N VAL A 140 3.75 7.89 16.68
CA VAL A 140 3.57 6.78 17.63
C VAL A 140 4.52 6.95 18.81
N VAL A 141 3.99 6.78 20.02
CA VAL A 141 4.69 6.95 21.28
C VAL A 141 4.64 5.64 22.05
N VAL A 142 5.79 5.20 22.57
CA VAL A 142 5.86 4.01 23.43
C VAL A 142 5.73 4.46 24.89
N SER A 143 4.76 3.91 25.61
CA SER A 143 4.62 4.16 27.04
C SER A 143 5.78 3.52 27.80
N GLN A 144 6.57 4.35 28.50
CA GLN A 144 7.70 3.90 29.32
C GLN A 144 7.31 3.45 30.73
N ARG A 145 6.02 3.16 31.01
CA ARG A 145 5.63 2.71 32.34
C ARG A 145 6.40 1.43 32.69
N LYS A 146 7.43 1.56 33.54
CA LYS A 146 8.03 0.46 34.27
C LYS A 146 6.90 -0.12 35.13
N SER A 147 6.43 -1.30 34.81
CA SER A 147 5.51 -2.02 35.69
C SER A 147 6.22 -2.19 37.03
N GLN A 148 5.65 -1.65 38.11
CA GLN A 148 6.13 -1.83 39.49
C GLN A 148 6.02 -3.29 39.99
N PHE A 149 5.87 -4.27 39.09
CA PHE A 149 5.73 -5.70 39.36
C PHE A 149 6.95 -6.52 38.90
N GLU A 150 8.13 -5.91 38.74
CA GLU A 150 9.41 -6.64 38.60
C GLU A 150 10.04 -6.95 39.99
N HIS A 151 9.20 -7.28 40.96
CA HIS A 151 9.62 -7.80 42.27
C HIS A 151 8.80 -9.04 42.63
N SER A 152 8.84 -10.04 41.74
CA SER A 152 8.63 -11.44 42.09
C SER A 152 9.72 -12.23 41.40
N GLY A 153 10.67 -12.73 42.19
CA GLY A 153 11.91 -13.34 41.70
C GLY A 153 11.68 -14.66 40.97
N LEU A 154 11.52 -14.60 39.65
CA LEU A 154 11.89 -15.67 38.75
C LEU A 154 13.02 -15.16 37.86
N SER A 155 14.21 -15.69 38.11
CA SER A 155 15.40 -15.55 37.27
C SER A 155 15.03 -15.69 35.79
N MET A 156 14.97 -14.57 35.07
CA MET A 156 14.87 -14.58 33.61
C MET A 156 16.24 -14.98 33.07
N ASP A 157 16.27 -16.10 32.36
CA ASP A 157 17.42 -16.59 31.60
C ASP A 157 17.98 -15.44 30.72
N PRO A 158 19.29 -15.11 30.79
CA PRO A 158 19.91 -14.05 30.00
C PRO A 158 19.83 -14.28 28.48
N ASN A 159 19.32 -15.43 28.03
CA ASN A 159 19.18 -15.78 26.61
C ASN A 159 17.83 -15.41 25.97
N VAL A 160 16.89 -14.79 26.70
CA VAL A 160 15.63 -14.32 26.10
C VAL A 160 15.87 -13.02 25.33
N GLN A 161 16.05 -13.14 24.02
CA GLN A 161 16.15 -12.00 23.10
C GLN A 161 14.94 -11.07 23.29
N LYS A 162 15.22 -9.83 23.68
CA LYS A 162 14.22 -8.77 23.80
C LYS A 162 13.48 -8.66 22.46
N PRO A 163 12.13 -8.67 22.42
CA PRO A 163 11.40 -8.65 21.17
C PRO A 163 11.78 -7.40 20.36
N ALA A 164 12.00 -7.59 19.06
CA ALA A 164 12.44 -6.53 18.15
C ALA A 164 11.47 -5.34 18.06
N PHE A 165 10.22 -5.52 18.50
CA PHE A 165 9.21 -4.47 18.54
C PHE A 165 8.52 -4.40 19.92
N PRO A 166 8.18 -3.19 20.39
CA PRO A 166 7.34 -3.05 21.57
C PRO A 166 5.98 -3.72 21.36
N ASP A 167 5.43 -4.21 22.47
CA ASP A 167 4.07 -4.73 22.52
C ASP A 167 3.08 -3.64 22.07
N ALA A 168 2.10 -4.03 21.25
CA ALA A 168 1.08 -3.14 20.71
C ALA A 168 0.29 -2.42 21.81
N LEU A 169 0.07 -3.08 22.95
CA LEU A 169 -0.62 -2.50 24.11
C LEU A 169 0.15 -1.35 24.78
N LYS A 170 1.47 -1.27 24.55
CA LYS A 170 2.31 -0.19 25.07
C LYS A 170 2.31 1.03 24.16
N LEU A 171 1.70 0.94 22.97
CA LEU A 171 1.68 2.02 21.99
C LEU A 171 0.54 3.00 22.24
N HIS A 172 0.88 4.28 22.16
CA HIS A 172 -0.05 5.40 22.09
C HIS A 172 0.18 6.16 20.78
N TYR A 173 -0.86 6.81 20.29
CA TYR A 173 -0.88 7.44 18.98
C TYR A 173 -1.24 8.91 19.16
N CYS A 174 -0.36 9.79 18.68
CA CYS A 174 -0.65 11.21 18.54
C CYS A 174 -1.50 11.38 17.28
N VAL A 175 -2.78 11.68 17.45
CA VAL A 175 -3.75 11.81 16.36
C VAL A 175 -4.07 13.28 16.15
N ARG A 176 -3.98 13.73 14.91
CA ARG A 176 -4.39 15.07 14.47
C ARG A 176 -5.84 14.99 13.98
N GLU A 177 -6.75 15.68 14.65
CA GLU A 177 -8.16 15.70 14.26
C GLU A 177 -8.39 16.42 12.94
N HIS A 178 -9.36 15.93 12.15
CA HIS A 178 -9.85 16.67 11.00
C HIS A 178 -10.65 17.90 11.47
N LYS A 179 -10.40 19.06 10.85
CA LYS A 179 -11.16 20.29 11.15
C LYS A 179 -12.64 20.07 10.79
N LYS A 180 -13.54 20.22 11.76
CA LYS A 180 -14.96 20.49 11.44
C LYS A 180 -15.03 21.90 10.85
N SER A 181 -15.75 22.05 9.75
CA SER A 181 -15.73 23.19 8.80
C SER A 181 -15.92 24.61 9.39
N ASP A 182 -16.25 24.77 10.67
CA ASP A 182 -16.88 26.00 11.18
C ASP A 182 -16.03 26.87 12.12
N ASN A 183 -14.69 26.78 12.12
CA ASN A 183 -13.91 27.76 12.90
C ASN A 183 -12.53 28.09 12.32
N VAL A 184 -12.40 29.32 11.84
CA VAL A 184 -11.27 29.86 11.06
C VAL A 184 -9.95 29.99 11.84
N ASN A 185 -9.91 29.77 13.17
CA ASN A 185 -8.72 30.11 13.96
C ASN A 185 -8.28 29.11 15.05
N ARG A 186 -8.63 27.82 14.99
CA ARG A 186 -8.07 26.83 15.92
C ARG A 186 -6.82 26.15 15.34
N ILE A 187 -5.73 26.24 16.11
CA ILE A 187 -4.52 25.40 15.99
C ILE A 187 -4.98 23.94 15.89
N ALA A 188 -4.40 23.16 14.98
CA ALA A 188 -4.74 21.74 14.84
C ALA A 188 -4.56 21.04 16.20
N SER A 189 -5.66 20.59 16.80
CA SER A 189 -5.65 19.86 18.05
C SER A 189 -5.12 18.45 17.80
N SER A 190 -3.99 18.12 18.43
CA SER A 190 -3.48 16.76 18.48
C SER A 190 -3.80 16.15 19.84
N VAL A 191 -4.26 14.91 19.84
CA VAL A 191 -4.62 14.15 21.04
C VAL A 191 -3.81 12.87 21.10
N LEU A 192 -3.36 12.49 22.30
CA LEU A 192 -2.68 11.22 22.54
C LEU A 192 -3.70 10.18 22.96
N VAL A 193 -3.83 9.11 22.18
CA VAL A 193 -4.84 8.06 22.40
C VAL A 193 -4.21 6.67 22.42
N PRO A 194 -4.71 5.73 23.25
CA PRO A 194 -4.31 4.33 23.17
C PRO A 194 -4.90 3.67 21.92
N GLY A 195 -4.25 2.61 21.42
CA GLY A 195 -4.74 1.89 20.24
C GLY A 195 -6.12 1.23 20.41
N SER A 196 -6.55 0.97 21.65
CA SER A 196 -7.83 0.31 21.96
C SER A 196 -9.07 1.13 21.58
N ILE A 197 -8.92 2.45 21.41
CA ILE A 197 -10.02 3.35 21.04
C ILE A 197 -9.96 3.81 19.58
N ILE A 198 -9.03 3.26 18.80
CA ILE A 198 -8.80 3.58 17.40
C ILE A 198 -9.39 2.47 16.53
N ASN A 199 -10.04 2.85 15.44
CA ASN A 199 -10.55 1.95 14.42
C ASN A 199 -10.12 2.40 13.02
N ARG A 200 -9.80 1.44 12.16
CA ARG A 200 -9.64 1.70 10.72
C ARG A 200 -11.02 1.92 10.10
N ARG A 201 -11.10 2.87 9.16
CA ARG A 201 -12.33 3.09 8.37
C ARG A 201 -12.76 1.84 7.61
N SER A 202 -11.80 1.15 6.99
CA SER A 202 -12.04 -0.12 6.31
C SER A 202 -11.72 -1.28 7.24
N ARG A 203 -12.76 -1.86 7.86
CA ARG A 203 -12.63 -2.95 8.83
C ARG A 203 -11.99 -4.22 8.25
N ASN A 204 -12.13 -4.44 6.94
CA ASN A 204 -11.68 -5.66 6.27
C ASN A 204 -10.39 -5.46 5.46
N VAL A 205 -9.74 -4.29 5.50
CA VAL A 205 -8.53 -4.03 4.70
C VAL A 205 -7.38 -5.00 5.04
N LEU A 206 -7.34 -5.52 6.27
CA LEU A 206 -6.35 -6.49 6.74
C LEU A 206 -6.81 -7.95 6.68
N ALA A 207 -7.97 -8.23 6.06
CA ALA A 207 -8.41 -9.60 5.83
C ALA A 207 -7.34 -10.38 5.04
N ARG A 208 -7.15 -11.66 5.35
CA ARG A 208 -6.08 -12.49 4.76
C ARG A 208 -6.07 -12.44 3.23
N ASP A 209 -7.24 -12.48 2.61
CA ASP A 209 -7.34 -12.44 1.15
C ASP A 209 -6.95 -11.08 0.56
N HIS A 210 -7.24 -9.98 1.26
CA HIS A 210 -6.79 -8.65 0.85
C HIS A 210 -5.28 -8.49 1.00
N ILE A 211 -4.69 -8.99 2.09
CA ILE A 211 -3.22 -9.00 2.25
C ILE A 211 -2.55 -9.88 1.21
N LYS A 212 -3.10 -11.08 0.95
CA LYS A 212 -2.62 -11.99 -0.09
C LYS A 212 -2.70 -11.35 -1.47
N PHE A 213 -3.80 -10.65 -1.76
CA PHE A 213 -3.96 -9.86 -2.96
C PHE A 213 -2.89 -8.76 -3.04
N PHE A 214 -2.75 -7.94 -1.99
CA PHE A 214 -1.77 -6.87 -1.93
C PHE A 214 -0.34 -7.37 -2.22
N ILE A 215 0.11 -8.44 -1.54
CA ILE A 215 1.45 -9.01 -1.76
C ILE A 215 1.63 -9.44 -3.22
N ARG A 216 0.67 -10.17 -3.81
CA ARG A 216 0.79 -10.68 -5.18
C ARG A 216 0.95 -9.58 -6.23
N HIS A 217 0.32 -8.44 -6.02
CA HIS A 217 0.33 -7.35 -6.99
C HIS A 217 1.51 -6.39 -6.77
N THR A 218 1.91 -6.19 -5.51
CA THR A 218 2.95 -5.21 -5.13
C THR A 218 4.34 -5.80 -4.95
N CYS A 219 4.46 -7.12 -4.83
CA CYS A 219 5.72 -7.80 -4.54
C CYS A 219 6.04 -8.89 -5.57
N GLU A 220 7.30 -9.29 -5.60
CA GLU A 220 7.83 -10.36 -6.43
C GLU A 220 8.83 -11.20 -5.63
N LEU A 221 9.14 -12.40 -6.12
CA LEU A 221 10.08 -13.30 -5.45
C LEU A 221 11.49 -13.09 -6.04
N ARG A 222 12.36 -12.37 -5.32
CA ARG A 222 13.78 -12.21 -5.67
C ARG A 222 14.63 -13.10 -4.78
N ASN A 223 15.48 -13.93 -5.37
CA ASN A 223 16.35 -14.87 -4.63
C ASN A 223 15.57 -15.73 -3.62
N GLY A 224 14.36 -16.16 -3.98
CA GLY A 224 13.48 -16.96 -3.14
C GLY A 224 12.82 -16.21 -1.98
N VAL A 225 12.92 -14.87 -1.92
CA VAL A 225 12.35 -14.02 -0.86
C VAL A 225 11.39 -13.01 -1.48
N PHE A 226 10.26 -12.75 -0.80
CA PHE A 226 9.33 -11.72 -1.22
C PHE A 226 9.93 -10.32 -1.03
N THR A 227 9.95 -9.54 -2.10
CA THR A 227 10.46 -8.17 -2.13
C THR A 227 9.48 -7.25 -2.87
N PRO A 228 9.25 -6.01 -2.40
CA PRO A 228 8.44 -5.03 -3.11
C PRO A 228 8.95 -4.78 -4.54
N LYS A 229 8.05 -4.68 -5.53
CA LYS A 229 8.37 -4.33 -6.92
C LYS A 229 8.79 -2.86 -7.00
N VAL A 230 9.91 -2.58 -7.67
CA VAL A 230 10.46 -1.22 -7.82
C VAL A 230 9.45 -0.25 -8.45
N LEU A 231 8.65 -0.71 -9.42
CA LEU A 231 7.68 0.11 -10.15
C LEU A 231 6.42 0.49 -9.34
N VAL A 232 6.13 -0.26 -8.28
CA VAL A 232 4.95 0.00 -7.42
C VAL A 232 5.27 1.05 -6.35
N VAL A 233 6.55 1.20 -6.00
CA VAL A 233 7.02 2.22 -5.07
C VAL A 233 6.66 3.63 -5.56
N PRO A 234 7.03 4.10 -6.77
CA PRO A 234 6.70 5.46 -7.19
C PRO A 234 5.19 5.72 -7.42
N ILE A 235 4.38 4.70 -7.75
CA ILE A 235 2.93 4.86 -7.98
C ILE A 235 2.17 5.11 -6.67
N ILE A 236 2.64 4.51 -5.56
CA ILE A 236 2.12 4.77 -4.21
C ILE A 236 2.84 5.97 -3.57
N PHE A 237 4.03 6.33 -4.07
CA PHE A 237 4.90 7.36 -3.51
C PHE A 237 4.88 8.64 -4.34
N ILE A 238 3.87 9.47 -4.08
CA ILE A 238 4.00 10.91 -4.18
C ILE A 238 3.64 11.47 -2.80
N ASP A 239 4.54 11.34 -1.81
CA ASP A 239 4.72 12.38 -0.78
C ASP A 239 5.86 12.10 0.21
N ALA A 240 6.28 13.17 0.90
CA ALA A 240 7.36 13.29 1.89
C ALA A 240 7.32 12.30 3.10
N VAL A 241 6.38 11.36 3.11
CA VAL A 241 6.11 10.39 4.19
C VAL A 241 7.26 9.39 4.38
N PHE A 242 8.03 9.04 3.34
CA PHE A 242 9.16 8.11 3.51
C PHE A 242 10.30 8.72 4.34
N ARG A 243 10.58 10.01 4.21
CA ARG A 243 11.54 10.70 5.10
C ARG A 243 11.03 10.77 6.54
N PHE A 244 9.71 10.79 6.73
CA PHE A 244 9.09 10.88 8.06
C PHE A 244 8.95 9.51 8.74
N LEU A 245 8.54 8.45 8.04
CA LEU A 245 8.51 7.08 8.58
C LEU A 245 9.93 6.57 8.86
N TYR A 246 10.90 6.86 7.99
CA TYR A 246 12.31 6.50 8.22
C TYR A 246 12.90 7.25 9.43
N ASN A 247 12.66 8.56 9.59
CA ASN A 247 13.24 9.32 10.71
C ASN A 247 12.48 9.19 12.04
N HIS A 248 11.17 8.94 12.03
CA HIS A 248 10.34 9.04 13.23
C HIS A 248 9.87 7.70 13.80
N TYR A 249 9.71 6.65 12.98
CA TYR A 249 9.51 5.28 13.48
C TYR A 249 10.83 4.61 13.89
N CYS A 250 11.92 4.84 13.15
CA CYS A 250 13.19 4.10 13.38
C CYS A 250 14.08 4.69 14.50
N ARG A 251 14.03 6.00 14.79
CA ARG A 251 14.88 6.59 15.85
C ARG A 251 14.52 6.15 17.29
N LEU A 252 13.34 5.56 17.49
CA LEU A 252 12.90 5.10 18.81
C LEU A 252 12.88 3.57 18.96
N THR A 253 13.22 2.78 17.93
CA THR A 253 12.85 1.35 17.93
C THR A 253 13.86 0.33 17.37
N VAL A 254 15.07 0.70 16.95
CA VAL A 254 16.09 -0.29 16.56
C VAL A 254 17.45 0.05 17.19
N PRO A 255 18.09 -0.87 17.96
CA PRO A 255 19.49 -0.70 18.34
C PRO A 255 20.38 -0.81 17.09
N ASP A 256 21.43 0.00 17.01
CA ASP A 256 22.32 0.33 15.87
C ASP A 256 22.96 -0.82 15.05
N GLN A 257 22.45 -2.06 15.07
CA GLN A 257 23.10 -3.22 14.43
C GLN A 257 22.58 -3.58 13.04
N PHE A 258 21.56 -2.91 12.50
CA PHE A 258 20.96 -3.27 11.19
C PHE A 258 21.22 -2.29 10.04
N VAL A 259 22.07 -1.28 10.24
CA VAL A 259 22.47 -0.37 9.15
C VAL A 259 23.95 -0.57 8.84
N THR A 260 24.25 -1.64 8.10
CA THR A 260 25.42 -1.65 7.22
C THR A 260 24.93 -1.87 5.80
N ILE A 261 24.46 -0.79 5.18
CA ILE A 261 24.41 -0.71 3.72
C ILE A 261 25.82 -0.26 3.32
N ASN A 262 26.64 -1.23 2.91
CA ASN A 262 27.91 -0.92 2.26
C ASN A 262 27.61 -0.16 0.96
N ARG A 263 28.30 0.96 0.81
CA ARG A 263 28.34 1.81 -0.39
C ARG A 263 28.83 1.04 -1.61
#